data_AF-A0A202DRH0-F1
#
_entry.id   AF-A0A202DRH0-F1
#
_cell.length_a   1.000
_cell.length_b   1.000
_cell.length_c   1.000
_cell.angle_alpha   90.00
_cell.angle_beta   90.00
_cell.angle_gamma   90.00
#
_symmetry.space_group_name_H-M   'P 1'
#
loop_
_entity.id
_entity.type
_entity.pdbx_description
1 polymer ?
#
loop_
_entity_poly.entity_id
_entity_poly.type
_entity_poly.pdbx_seq_one_letter_code
_entity_poly.pdbx_strand_id
1 'polypeptide(L)'
;MPSVQTVLRDYFQPDQVTIAAINNSASVSWLKFNSGRLGLDYQFIFDEGGLIHDQYEVFRTPFNDPPAYFIIDQRGFVRYRLEGEYDRFEDMKNVIESLLAER
;
A
#
# COMPACT_ATOMS: atom_id res chain seq x y z
N MET A 1 1.71 -9.18 -13.99
CA MET A 1 2.78 -9.01 -12.98
C MET A 1 2.14 -8.97 -11.61
N PRO A 2 2.76 -9.54 -10.56
CA PRO A 2 2.27 -9.40 -9.20
C PRO A 2 2.21 -7.93 -8.79
N SER A 3 1.30 -7.59 -7.87
CA SER A 3 1.18 -6.21 -7.35
C SER A 3 2.40 -5.82 -6.53
N VAL A 4 2.73 -4.53 -6.44
CA VAL A 4 3.85 -4.03 -5.61
C VAL A 4 3.70 -4.51 -4.15
N GLN A 5 2.47 -4.54 -3.63
CA GLN A 5 2.17 -5.04 -2.28
C GLN A 5 2.54 -6.52 -2.12
N THR A 6 2.24 -7.35 -3.12
CA THR A 6 2.60 -8.78 -3.12
C THR A 6 4.11 -8.95 -3.11
N VAL A 7 4.84 -8.23 -3.97
CA VAL A 7 6.30 -8.37 -4.06
C VAL A 7 6.99 -7.86 -2.79
N LEU A 8 6.54 -6.73 -2.23
CA LEU A 8 7.06 -6.23 -0.95
C LEU A 8 6.80 -7.22 0.20
N ARG A 9 5.67 -7.90 0.17
CA ARG A 9 5.28 -8.86 1.20
C ARG A 9 6.12 -10.13 1.16
N ASP A 10 6.49 -10.59 -0.02
CA ASP A 10 7.41 -11.72 -0.20
C ASP A 10 8.85 -11.36 0.20
N TYR A 11 9.22 -10.08 0.09
CA TYR A 11 10.56 -9.59 0.39
C TYR A 11 10.80 -9.32 1.88
N PHE A 12 9.84 -8.66 2.56
CA PHE A 12 9.98 -8.25 3.95
C PHE A 12 9.18 -9.16 4.90
N GLN A 13 9.76 -9.42 6.07
CA GLN A 13 9.08 -10.16 7.12
C GLN A 13 8.03 -9.28 7.83
N PRO A 14 6.94 -9.85 8.37
CA PRO A 14 5.86 -9.09 9.02
C PRO A 14 6.31 -8.25 10.24
N ASP A 15 7.40 -8.64 10.90
CA ASP A 15 8.01 -7.92 12.02
C ASP A 15 8.87 -6.73 11.57
N GLN A 16 9.28 -6.70 10.31
CA GLN A 16 10.04 -5.60 9.71
C GLN A 16 9.11 -4.49 9.19
N VAL A 17 8.09 -4.87 8.42
CA VAL A 17 7.12 -3.94 7.81
C VAL A 17 5.72 -4.55 7.78
N THR A 18 4.72 -3.73 8.09
CA THR A 18 3.32 -4.07 7.86
C THR A 18 2.88 -3.47 6.54
N ILE A 19 2.28 -4.30 5.67
CA ILE A 19 1.76 -3.87 4.37
C ILE A 19 0.25 -3.82 4.45
N ALA A 20 -0.31 -2.69 4.03
CA ALA A 20 -1.73 -2.49 3.91
C ALA A 20 -2.08 -1.87 2.54
N ALA A 21 -3.16 -2.34 1.95
CA ALA A 21 -3.78 -1.74 0.77
C ALA A 21 -5.08 -1.04 1.18
N ILE A 22 -5.26 0.20 0.72
CA ILE A 22 -6.43 1.02 1.04
C ILE A 22 -7.18 1.29 -0.26
N ASN A 23 -8.50 1.16 -0.23
CA ASN A 23 -9.36 1.48 -1.37
C ASN A 23 -10.66 2.10 -0.88
N ASN A 24 -11.19 3.09 -1.61
CA ASN A 24 -12.45 3.75 -1.31
C ASN A 24 -13.57 3.44 -2.32
N SER A 25 -13.34 2.51 -3.26
CA SER A 25 -14.25 2.20 -4.37
C SER A 25 -14.97 0.85 -4.22
N ALA A 26 -16.00 0.63 -5.04
CA ALA A 26 -16.81 -0.60 -5.10
C ALA A 26 -16.01 -1.89 -5.40
N SER A 27 -14.72 -1.80 -5.73
CA SER A 27 -13.83 -2.93 -6.00
C SER A 27 -13.55 -3.80 -4.76
N VAL A 28 -14.00 -3.39 -3.57
CA VAL A 28 -13.84 -4.17 -2.33
C VAL A 28 -14.50 -5.53 -2.37
N SER A 29 -15.67 -5.67 -3.00
CA SER A 29 -16.31 -6.99 -3.17
C SER A 29 -15.47 -7.92 -4.05
N TRP A 30 -14.87 -7.38 -5.12
CA TRP A 30 -13.95 -8.14 -5.96
C TRP A 30 -12.68 -8.53 -5.21
N LEU A 31 -12.09 -7.60 -4.44
CA LEU A 31 -10.87 -7.84 -3.67
C LEU A 31 -11.08 -8.85 -2.54
N LYS A 32 -12.17 -8.73 -1.78
CA LYS A 32 -12.53 -9.71 -0.74
C LYS A 32 -12.75 -11.11 -1.32
N PHE A 33 -13.35 -11.20 -2.51
CA PHE A 33 -13.57 -12.48 -3.18
C PHE A 33 -12.26 -13.08 -3.72
N ASN A 34 -11.37 -12.25 -4.26
CA ASN A 34 -10.16 -12.72 -4.92
C ASN A 34 -8.93 -12.83 -4.00
N SER A 35 -8.90 -12.15 -2.84
CA SER A 35 -7.71 -12.13 -1.97
C SER A 35 -7.28 -13.53 -1.52
N GLY A 36 -8.21 -14.35 -1.02
CA GLY A 36 -7.92 -15.73 -0.64
C GLY A 36 -7.50 -16.61 -1.83
N ARG A 37 -8.10 -16.40 -3.01
CA ARG A 37 -7.77 -17.14 -4.24
C ARG A 37 -6.39 -16.76 -4.80
N LEU A 38 -6.00 -15.49 -4.63
CA LEU A 38 -4.74 -14.93 -5.10
C LEU A 38 -3.62 -15.02 -4.04
N GLY A 39 -3.90 -15.57 -2.85
CA GLY A 39 -2.93 -15.68 -1.77
C GLY A 39 -2.49 -14.33 -1.20
N LEU A 40 -3.34 -13.30 -1.28
CA LEU A 40 -3.03 -11.98 -0.74
C LEU A 40 -3.25 -12.01 0.78
N ASP A 41 -2.17 -11.97 1.56
CA ASP A 41 -2.17 -12.03 3.04
C ASP A 41 -1.94 -10.66 3.71
N TYR A 42 -1.71 -9.60 2.93
CA TYR A 42 -1.59 -8.24 3.46
C TYR A 42 -2.95 -7.66 3.88
N GLN A 43 -2.92 -6.68 4.78
CA GLN A 43 -4.15 -6.06 5.28
C GLN A 43 -4.86 -5.26 4.17
N PHE A 44 -6.17 -5.40 4.07
CA PHE A 44 -6.99 -4.61 3.16
C PHE A 44 -7.98 -3.74 3.93
N ILE A 45 -7.92 -2.42 3.71
CA ILE A 45 -8.73 -1.42 4.39
C ILE A 45 -9.70 -0.82 3.38
N PHE A 46 -11.00 -0.90 3.69
CA PHE A 46 -12.03 -0.23 2.91
C PHE A 46 -12.34 1.14 3.52
N ASP A 47 -11.99 2.19 2.79
CA ASP A 47 -12.22 3.58 3.19
C ASP A 47 -13.54 4.10 2.60
N GLU A 48 -14.66 3.56 3.08
CA GLU A 48 -16.02 3.79 2.53
C GLU A 48 -16.40 5.28 2.45
N GLY A 49 -15.95 6.11 3.40
CA GLY A 49 -16.18 7.56 3.41
C GLY A 49 -15.12 8.37 2.67
N GLY A 50 -14.02 7.75 2.25
CA GLY A 50 -12.85 8.44 1.70
C GLY A 50 -12.10 9.30 2.74
N LEU A 51 -12.27 9.04 4.04
CA LEU A 51 -11.67 9.85 5.10
C LEU A 51 -10.14 9.73 5.09
N ILE A 52 -9.63 8.53 4.83
CA ILE A 52 -8.18 8.29 4.73
C ILE A 52 -7.66 8.96 3.46
N HIS A 53 -8.37 8.84 2.33
CA HIS A 53 -7.99 9.51 1.08
C HIS A 53 -7.91 11.02 1.26
N ASP A 54 -8.89 11.64 1.92
CA ASP A 54 -8.86 13.08 2.21
C ASP A 54 -7.73 13.47 3.14
N GLN A 55 -7.52 12.72 4.22
CA GLN A 55 -6.48 13.00 5.21
C GLN A 55 -5.08 12.97 4.59
N TYR A 56 -4.85 12.07 3.64
CA TYR A 56 -3.57 11.94 2.94
C TYR A 56 -3.52 12.70 1.61
N GLU A 57 -4.56 13.48 1.30
CA GLU A 57 -4.70 14.27 0.07
C GLU A 57 -4.47 13.42 -1.20
N VAL A 58 -4.93 12.17 -1.19
CA VAL A 58 -4.88 11.27 -2.34
C VAL A 58 -6.11 11.53 -3.20
N PHE A 59 -5.90 11.86 -4.47
CA PHE A 59 -6.99 12.15 -5.39
C PHE A 59 -8.02 11.00 -5.42
N ARG A 60 -9.29 11.37 -5.23
CA ARG A 60 -10.45 10.47 -5.39
C ARG A 60 -10.79 10.31 -6.88
N THR A 61 -9.82 10.03 -7.75
CA THR A 61 -10.13 9.88 -9.17
C THR A 61 -10.66 8.48 -9.48
N PRO A 62 -11.72 8.37 -10.30
CA PRO A 62 -12.33 7.09 -10.61
C PRO A 62 -11.56 6.36 -11.71
N PHE A 63 -11.14 5.13 -11.39
CA PHE A 63 -10.61 4.09 -12.28
C PHE A 63 -9.31 4.41 -13.04
N ASN A 64 -8.35 3.49 -12.93
CA ASN A 64 -7.14 3.41 -13.76
C ASN A 64 -6.06 4.48 -13.55
N ASP A 65 -6.16 5.27 -12.48
CA ASP A 65 -5.02 6.07 -12.02
C ASP A 65 -4.00 5.20 -11.27
N PRO A 66 -2.71 5.48 -11.44
CA PRO A 66 -1.67 4.84 -10.67
C PRO A 66 -1.88 5.03 -9.16
N PRO A 67 -1.56 4.03 -8.34
CA PRO A 67 -1.75 4.10 -6.89
C PRO A 67 -0.85 5.15 -6.24
N ALA A 68 -1.25 5.58 -5.05
CA ALA A 68 -0.40 6.30 -4.11
C ALA A 68 0.23 5.31 -3.11
N TYR A 69 1.52 5.48 -2.86
CA TYR A 69 2.30 4.68 -1.93
C TYR A 69 2.83 5.53 -0.79
N PHE A 70 2.71 5.02 0.43
CA PHE A 70 3.16 5.69 1.64
C PHE A 70 4.01 4.73 2.47
N ILE A 71 5.11 5.24 3.05
CA ILE A 71 5.86 4.55 4.10
C ILE A 71 5.74 5.40 5.37
N ILE A 72 5.16 4.80 6.40
CA ILE A 72 4.88 5.42 7.69
C ILE A 72 5.76 4.76 8.74
N ASP A 73 6.49 5.54 9.54
CA ASP A 73 7.30 4.99 10.63
C ASP A 73 6.44 4.62 11.86
N GLN A 74 7.04 3.96 12.84
CA GLN A 74 6.34 3.52 14.06
C GLN A 74 5.81 4.68 14.93
N ARG A 75 6.24 5.92 14.68
CA ARG A 75 5.74 7.13 15.36
C ARG A 75 4.57 7.76 14.61
N GLY A 76 4.17 7.18 13.47
CA GLY A 76 3.08 7.69 12.63
C GLY A 76 3.51 8.76 11.65
N PHE A 77 4.81 9.02 11.47
CA PHE A 77 5.28 10.02 10.50
C PHE A 77 5.44 9.40 9.11
N VAL A 78 4.94 10.10 8.09
CA VAL A 78 5.20 9.76 6.69
C VAL A 78 6.67 10.03 6.38
N ARG A 79 7.43 8.99 6.09
CA ARG A 79 8.85 9.06 5.70
C ARG A 79 9.01 9.09 4.18
N TYR A 80 8.02 8.59 3.46
CA TYR A 80 8.01 8.55 2.00
C TYR A 80 6.58 8.57 1.46
N ARG A 81 6.37 9.34 0.39
CA ARG A 81 5.12 9.45 -0.37
C ARG A 81 5.48 9.44 -1.85
N LEU A 82 4.75 8.65 -2.63
CA LEU A 82 4.94 8.54 -4.06
C LEU A 82 3.59 8.30 -4.74
N GLU A 83 3.35 8.97 -5.84
CA GLU A 83 2.07 8.91 -6.56
C GLU A 83 2.31 8.87 -8.06
N GLY A 84 1.31 8.43 -8.83
CA GLY A 84 1.30 8.59 -10.27
C GLY A 84 2.09 7.55 -11.07
N GLU A 85 2.58 6.46 -10.46
CA GLU A 85 3.20 5.33 -11.18
C GLU A 85 2.85 3.96 -10.57
N TYR A 86 2.73 2.93 -11.42
CA TYR A 86 2.26 1.59 -11.02
C TYR A 86 3.34 0.67 -10.45
N ASP A 87 4.57 0.74 -10.97
CA ASP A 87 5.66 -0.16 -10.60
C ASP A 87 6.75 0.61 -9.84
N ARG A 88 6.78 0.42 -8.53
CA ARG A 88 7.60 1.20 -7.59
C ARG A 88 8.27 0.32 -6.55
N PHE A 89 8.39 -0.98 -6.83
CA PHE A 89 8.92 -1.95 -5.88
C PHE A 89 10.33 -1.59 -5.41
N GLU A 90 11.27 -1.37 -6.34
CA GLU A 90 12.66 -1.09 -5.97
C GLU A 90 12.80 0.23 -5.18
N ASP A 91 12.07 1.27 -5.56
CA ASP A 91 12.08 2.55 -4.85
C ASP A 91 11.61 2.37 -3.39
N MET A 92 10.47 1.69 -3.21
CA MET A 92 9.92 1.43 -1.88
C MET A 92 10.82 0.53 -1.05
N LYS A 93 11.38 -0.53 -1.65
CA LYS A 93 12.31 -1.45 -0.99
C LYS A 93 13.52 -0.71 -0.46
N ASN A 94 14.18 0.10 -1.30
CA ASN A 94 15.38 0.83 -0.90
C ASN A 94 15.11 1.80 0.27
N VAL A 95 13.94 2.46 0.27
CA VAL A 95 13.55 3.34 1.38
C VAL A 95 13.29 2.54 2.66
N ILE A 96 12.58 1.42 2.58
CA ILE A 96 12.31 0.56 3.74
C ILE A 96 13.63 0.05 4.33
N GLU A 97 14.56 -0.44 3.49
CA GLU A 97 15.87 -0.92 3.94
C GLU A 97 16.67 0.18 4.66
N SER A 98 16.70 1.41 4.12
CA SER A 98 17.35 2.55 4.77
C SER A 98 16.74 2.84 6.13
N LEU A 99 15.40 2.84 6.23
CA LEU A 99 14.70 3.12 7.49
C LEU A 99 14.90 2.02 8.53
N LEU A 100 15.05 0.76 8.10
CA LEU A 100 15.35 -0.36 8.99
C LEU A 100 16.79 -0.31 9.50
N ALA A 101 17.74 0.18 8.70
CA ALA A 101 19.13 0.35 9.09
C ALA A 101 19.37 1.52 10.07
N GLU A 102 18.45 2.48 10.13
CA GLU A 102 18.47 3.62 11.07
C GLU A 102 17.97 3.27 12.49
N ARG A 103 17.45 2.07 12.71
CA ARG A 103 16.92 1.61 14.01
C ARG A 103 18.03 1.16 14.95
#